data_AF-A0A8T1CH59-F1
#
_entry.id   AF-A0A8T1CH59-F1
#
_cell.length_a   1.000
_cell.length_b   1.000
_cell.length_c   1.000
_cell.angle_alpha   90.00
_cell.angle_beta   90.00
_cell.angle_gamma   90.00
#
_symmetry.space_group_name_H-M   'P 1'
#
loop_
_entity.id
_entity.type
_entity.pdbx_description
1 polymer ?
#
loop_
_entity_poly.entity_id
_entity_poly.type
_entity_poly.pdbx_seq_one_letter_code
_entity_poly.pdbx_strand_id
1 'polypeptide(L)'
;MAVSGQTGWKSSSFLVSASPLALSLLTLHGTMQYLDGERSKPPFSLTVANWLLSGAPIVLLLVRLQRSKSSLSRTLETGTDRQSEQQVGLYVRRLIEVMLAFSPSFILLSIAYEVLFYVVLCAVLVSWLLLEAQASSSSMWREIQRAFVFLLLVNIAFFGTGNVASMSSFEISSTYRFVTVFAPFTMGALLVGKILIPFMVVACTLHLILLLPSASSSADAKKPRLPATRYFLLVVAMSDVLALHFLFLVKNEGSWKEIGNSISMFGIVNAQIVFIPLLFLLARAFVRDLSPATEYEESLHKKHQ
;
A
#
# COMPACT_ATOMS: atom_id res chain seq x y z
N MET A 1 -24.17 -0.29 35.41
CA MET A 1 -24.76 1.03 35.08
C MET A 1 -23.92 1.63 33.96
N ALA A 2 -24.59 2.13 32.92
CA ALA A 2 -24.10 2.29 31.56
C ALA A 2 -22.84 3.17 31.38
N VAL A 3 -21.84 2.65 30.65
CA VAL A 3 -20.85 3.48 29.96
C VAL A 3 -21.50 3.96 28.66
N SER A 4 -22.22 5.06 28.79
CA SER A 4 -22.79 5.82 27.69
C SER A 4 -21.72 6.72 27.08
N GLY A 5 -21.49 6.56 25.77
CA GLY A 5 -21.37 7.70 24.87
C GLY A 5 -20.03 8.41 24.79
N GLN A 6 -19.06 7.82 24.09
CA GLN A 6 -18.15 8.58 23.20
C GLN A 6 -17.82 7.79 21.92
N THR A 7 -18.84 7.28 21.24
CA THR A 7 -18.76 6.92 19.81
C THR A 7 -19.30 8.07 18.97
N GLY A 8 -18.81 9.28 19.25
CA GLY A 8 -19.00 10.44 18.37
C GLY A 8 -18.15 10.24 17.13
N TRP A 9 -18.61 9.39 16.21
CA TRP A 9 -18.04 9.31 14.87
C TRP A 9 -17.86 10.73 14.33
N LYS A 10 -16.63 11.10 14.00
CA LYS A 10 -16.31 12.17 13.03
C LYS A 10 -16.79 11.70 11.64
N SER A 11 -18.09 11.46 11.50
CA SER A 11 -18.77 10.99 10.29
C SER A 11 -18.42 11.88 9.10
N SER A 12 -18.28 13.19 9.34
CA SER A 12 -17.86 14.16 8.32
C SER A 12 -16.49 13.85 7.69
N SER A 13 -15.48 13.44 8.47
CA SER A 13 -14.14 13.19 7.92
C SER A 13 -14.04 11.89 7.12
N PHE A 14 -14.80 10.86 7.52
CA PHE A 14 -14.87 9.60 6.80
C PHE A 14 -15.70 9.75 5.53
N LEU A 15 -16.86 10.40 5.60
CA LEU A 15 -17.72 10.69 4.44
C LEU A 15 -16.99 11.54 3.39
N VAL A 16 -16.19 12.54 3.82
CA VAL A 16 -15.36 13.35 2.92
C VAL A 16 -14.24 12.53 2.27
N SER A 17 -13.73 11.50 2.93
CA SER A 17 -12.68 10.62 2.36
C SER A 17 -13.26 9.54 1.46
N ALA A 18 -14.53 9.16 1.66
CA ALA A 18 -15.25 8.20 0.82
C ALA A 18 -15.94 8.85 -0.40
N SER A 19 -16.12 10.18 -0.41
CA SER A 19 -16.77 10.86 -1.53
C SER A 19 -16.07 10.70 -2.89
N PRO A 20 -14.72 10.67 -3.00
CA PRO A 20 -14.05 10.43 -4.27
C PRO A 20 -14.29 9.01 -4.80
N LEU A 21 -14.50 8.04 -3.90
CA LEU A 21 -14.81 6.66 -4.27
C LEU A 21 -16.18 6.57 -4.93
N ALA A 22 -17.21 7.16 -4.32
CA ALA A 22 -18.55 7.20 -4.91
C ALA A 22 -18.55 7.93 -6.26
N LEU A 23 -17.85 9.06 -6.36
CA LEU A 23 -17.68 9.78 -7.63
C LEU A 23 -16.96 8.94 -8.68
N SER A 24 -15.93 8.18 -8.31
CA SER A 24 -15.21 7.30 -9.25
C SER A 24 -16.07 6.17 -9.80
N LEU A 25 -17.03 5.64 -9.01
CA LEU A 25 -17.99 4.64 -9.49
C LEU A 25 -18.99 5.26 -10.48
N LEU A 26 -19.42 6.50 -10.24
CA LEU A 26 -20.29 7.24 -11.15
C LEU A 26 -19.57 7.55 -12.48
N THR A 27 -18.33 8.02 -12.43
CA THR A 27 -17.57 8.30 -13.65
C THR A 27 -17.19 7.01 -14.38
N LEU A 28 -16.90 5.92 -13.65
CA LEU A 28 -16.71 4.59 -14.25
C LEU A 28 -17.95 4.16 -15.03
N HIS A 29 -19.13 4.18 -14.40
CA HIS A 29 -20.38 3.81 -15.06
C HIS A 29 -20.62 4.68 -16.30
N GLY A 30 -20.41 6.00 -16.18
CA GLY A 30 -20.50 6.94 -17.29
C GLY A 30 -19.53 6.59 -18.43
N THR A 31 -18.25 6.33 -18.15
CA THR A 31 -17.30 5.94 -19.21
C THR A 31 -17.66 4.64 -19.90
N MET A 32 -18.11 3.64 -19.14
CA MET A 32 -18.42 2.31 -19.70
C MET A 32 -19.63 2.40 -20.63
N GLN A 33 -20.65 3.19 -20.29
CA GLN A 33 -21.78 3.44 -21.21
C GLN A 33 -21.37 4.04 -22.56
N TYR A 34 -20.32 4.87 -22.59
CA TYR A 34 -19.79 5.39 -23.86
C TYR A 34 -18.97 4.33 -24.59
N LEU A 35 -18.04 3.67 -23.89
CA LEU A 35 -17.16 2.66 -24.48
C LEU A 35 -17.91 1.44 -25.02
N ASP A 36 -19.02 1.03 -24.38
CA ASP A 36 -19.86 -0.11 -24.79
C ASP A 36 -20.99 0.30 -25.77
N GLY A 37 -21.26 1.60 -25.92
CA GLY A 37 -22.31 2.13 -26.80
C GLY A 37 -21.80 2.47 -28.21
N GLU A 38 -22.68 3.01 -29.07
CA GLU A 38 -22.30 3.43 -30.44
C GLU A 38 -21.27 4.60 -30.48
N ARG A 39 -21.04 5.27 -29.35
CA ARG A 39 -20.12 6.41 -29.23
C ARG A 39 -18.74 5.96 -28.76
N SER A 40 -17.85 5.64 -29.69
CA SER A 40 -16.48 5.15 -29.43
C SER A 40 -15.56 6.04 -28.57
N LYS A 41 -15.96 7.26 -28.18
CA LYS A 41 -15.11 8.20 -27.43
C LYS A 41 -15.87 8.84 -26.26
N PRO A 42 -15.40 8.69 -25.01
CA PRO A 42 -15.96 9.41 -23.88
C PRO A 42 -15.72 10.92 -24.02
N PRO A 43 -16.61 11.77 -23.49
CA PRO A 43 -16.45 13.21 -23.55
C PRO A 43 -15.22 13.66 -22.74
N PHE A 44 -14.56 14.72 -23.22
CA PHE A 44 -13.33 15.24 -22.61
C PHE A 44 -13.49 15.62 -21.13
N SER A 45 -14.65 16.12 -20.72
CA SER A 45 -14.94 16.43 -19.31
C SER A 45 -14.85 15.19 -18.41
N LEU A 46 -15.24 14.04 -18.92
CA LEU A 46 -15.29 12.78 -18.17
C LEU A 46 -13.90 12.15 -18.07
N THR A 47 -13.08 12.24 -19.12
CA THR A 47 -11.67 11.82 -19.04
C THR A 47 -10.87 12.69 -18.08
N VAL A 48 -11.08 14.02 -18.09
CA VAL A 48 -10.47 14.94 -17.11
C VAL A 48 -10.94 14.60 -15.68
N ALA A 49 -12.23 14.31 -15.49
CA ALA A 49 -12.74 13.90 -14.19
C ALA A 49 -12.06 12.62 -13.69
N ASN A 50 -11.81 11.64 -14.56
CA ASN A 50 -11.09 10.41 -14.20
C ASN A 50 -9.64 10.69 -13.78
N TRP A 51 -8.92 11.53 -14.53
CA TRP A 51 -7.56 11.96 -14.14
C TRP A 51 -7.53 12.64 -12.77
N LEU A 52 -8.48 13.55 -12.53
CA LEU A 52 -8.59 14.24 -11.25
C LEU A 52 -8.94 13.28 -10.11
N LEU A 53 -9.91 12.39 -10.31
CA LEU A 53 -10.34 11.43 -9.28
C LEU A 53 -9.27 10.38 -8.97
N SER A 54 -8.45 9.99 -9.96
CA SER A 54 -7.34 9.06 -9.75
C SER A 54 -6.19 9.69 -8.95
N GLY A 55 -5.80 10.93 -9.26
CA GLY A 55 -4.63 11.58 -8.65
C GLY A 55 -4.92 12.42 -7.40
N ALA A 56 -6.02 13.16 -7.39
CA ALA A 56 -6.28 14.17 -6.36
C ALA A 56 -6.36 13.61 -4.94
N PRO A 57 -7.05 12.48 -4.65
CA PRO A 57 -7.11 11.93 -3.30
C PRO A 57 -5.73 11.57 -2.73
N ILE A 58 -4.85 11.00 -3.57
CA ILE A 58 -3.48 10.62 -3.20
C ILE A 58 -2.65 11.88 -2.88
N VAL A 59 -2.69 12.88 -3.76
CA VAL A 59 -1.94 14.14 -3.59
C VAL A 59 -2.45 14.92 -2.38
N LEU A 60 -3.78 15.02 -2.20
CA LEU A 60 -4.38 15.69 -1.06
C LEU A 60 -4.00 15.01 0.25
N LEU A 61 -3.95 13.68 0.29
CA LEU A 61 -3.47 12.94 1.45
C LEU A 61 -2.00 13.30 1.73
N LEU A 62 -1.11 13.20 0.75
CA LEU A 62 0.31 13.56 0.92
C LEU A 62 0.52 14.99 1.40
N VAL A 63 -0.20 15.97 0.84
CA VAL A 63 -0.13 17.37 1.28
C VAL A 63 -0.63 17.54 2.71
N ARG A 64 -1.72 16.85 3.10
CA ARG A 64 -2.21 16.86 4.49
C ARG A 64 -1.18 16.28 5.45
N LEU A 65 -0.51 15.18 5.08
CA LEU A 65 0.53 14.55 5.90
C LEU A 65 1.75 15.47 6.07
N GLN A 66 2.17 16.14 5.00
CA GLN A 66 3.28 17.10 5.06
C GLN A 66 2.98 18.30 5.97
N ARG A 67 1.72 18.77 5.99
CA ARG A 67 1.28 19.88 6.86
C ARG A 67 1.08 19.46 8.33
N SER A 68 0.70 18.20 8.58
CA SER A 68 0.42 17.66 9.93
C SER A 68 1.64 17.59 10.87
N LYS A 69 2.86 17.74 10.30
CA LYS A 69 4.15 17.68 11.01
C LYS A 69 4.29 18.67 12.18
N SER A 70 3.43 19.69 12.28
CA SER A 70 3.47 20.73 13.34
C SER A 70 2.49 20.51 14.51
N SER A 71 1.53 19.58 14.40
CA SER A 71 0.42 19.45 15.37
C SER A 71 0.44 18.17 16.20
N LEU A 72 0.95 17.05 15.70
CA LEU A 72 0.86 15.75 16.39
C LEU A 72 1.93 15.55 17.48
N SER A 73 3.09 16.20 17.35
CA SER A 73 4.17 16.14 18.34
C SER A 73 3.78 16.67 19.72
N ARG A 74 2.73 17.51 19.82
CA ARG A 74 2.25 18.08 21.08
C ARG A 74 1.29 17.18 21.88
N THR A 75 0.74 16.13 21.28
CA THR A 75 -0.32 15.31 21.91
C THR A 75 0.20 13.99 22.48
N LEU A 76 1.47 13.63 22.23
CA LEU A 76 2.04 12.33 22.62
C LEU A 76 2.68 12.34 24.02
N GLU A 77 2.79 13.48 24.69
CA GLU A 77 3.56 13.61 25.95
C GLU A 77 2.76 13.37 27.24
N THR A 78 1.47 13.00 27.19
CA THR A 78 0.67 12.83 28.42
C THR A 78 -0.16 11.54 28.44
N GLY A 79 0.20 10.60 29.32
CA GLY A 79 -0.71 9.62 29.93
C GLY A 79 -0.48 8.11 29.64
N THR A 80 -0.17 7.35 30.69
CA THR A 80 0.09 5.90 30.77
C THR A 80 -1.10 5.00 30.35
N ASP A 81 -0.80 3.84 29.77
CA ASP A 81 -1.63 2.68 29.34
C ASP A 81 -2.85 2.91 28.43
N ARG A 82 -3.63 3.99 28.57
CA ARG A 82 -4.69 4.34 27.60
C ARG A 82 -4.15 4.81 26.24
N GLN A 83 -2.86 5.12 26.15
CA GLN A 83 -2.20 5.55 24.93
C GLN A 83 -2.00 4.43 23.90
N SER A 84 -1.80 3.18 24.31
CA SER A 84 -1.51 2.08 23.36
C SER A 84 -2.72 1.74 22.49
N GLU A 85 -3.91 1.61 23.09
CA GLU A 85 -5.16 1.38 22.38
C GLU A 85 -5.53 2.56 21.46
N GLN A 86 -5.32 3.80 21.93
CA GLN A 86 -5.55 5.00 21.11
C GLN A 86 -4.55 5.09 19.94
N GLN A 87 -3.30 4.69 20.13
CA GLN A 87 -2.28 4.65 19.07
C GLN A 87 -2.60 3.62 17.98
N VAL A 88 -3.07 2.43 18.35
CA VAL A 88 -3.52 1.41 17.38
C VAL A 88 -4.68 1.96 16.54
N GLY A 89 -5.65 2.64 17.17
CA GLY A 89 -6.74 3.29 16.45
C GLY A 89 -6.27 4.36 15.45
N LEU A 90 -5.23 5.13 15.78
CA LEU A 90 -4.62 6.10 14.86
C LEU A 90 -3.95 5.43 13.65
N TYR A 91 -3.24 4.31 13.86
CA TYR A 91 -2.59 3.57 12.79
C TYR A 91 -3.60 2.90 11.85
N VAL A 92 -4.64 2.28 12.40
CA VAL A 92 -5.74 1.70 11.59
C VAL A 92 -6.43 2.79 10.79
N ARG A 93 -6.70 3.96 11.40
CA ARG A 93 -7.26 5.10 10.69
C ARG A 93 -6.37 5.57 9.54
N ARG A 94 -5.07 5.72 9.78
CA ARG A 94 -4.09 6.09 8.74
C ARG A 94 -4.11 5.09 7.58
N LEU A 95 -4.14 3.80 7.90
CA LEU A 95 -4.20 2.74 6.89
C LEU A 95 -5.46 2.84 6.03
N ILE A 96 -6.63 3.03 6.66
CA ILE A 96 -7.91 3.21 5.95
C ILE A 96 -7.89 4.48 5.08
N GLU A 97 -7.32 5.59 5.56
CA GLU A 97 -7.17 6.82 4.77
C GLU A 97 -6.29 6.61 3.53
N VAL A 98 -5.20 5.84 3.66
CA VAL A 98 -4.35 5.44 2.52
C VAL A 98 -5.12 4.56 1.54
N MET A 99 -5.80 3.51 2.03
CA MET A 99 -6.62 2.62 1.20
C MET A 99 -7.66 3.41 0.40
N LEU A 100 -8.44 4.26 1.07
CA LEU A 100 -9.47 5.08 0.43
C LEU A 100 -8.90 6.10 -0.57
N ALA A 101 -7.69 6.61 -0.35
CA ALA A 101 -7.05 7.53 -1.31
C ALA A 101 -6.65 6.82 -2.61
N PHE A 102 -6.24 5.55 -2.54
CA PHE A 102 -5.87 4.76 -3.70
C PHE A 102 -7.06 4.07 -4.40
N SER A 103 -8.17 3.83 -3.68
CA SER A 103 -9.36 3.14 -4.22
C SER A 103 -9.90 3.75 -5.53
N PRO A 104 -10.11 5.08 -5.68
CA PRO A 104 -10.63 5.66 -6.93
C PRO A 104 -9.75 5.36 -8.13
N SER A 105 -8.44 5.46 -7.96
CA SER A 105 -7.46 5.16 -9.00
C SER A 105 -7.54 3.69 -9.42
N PHE A 106 -7.58 2.78 -8.43
CA PHE A 106 -7.64 1.35 -8.69
C PHE A 106 -8.95 0.94 -9.37
N ILE A 107 -10.09 1.47 -8.91
CA ILE A 107 -11.42 1.21 -9.50
C ILE A 107 -11.46 1.65 -10.97
N LEU A 108 -10.99 2.86 -11.27
CA LEU A 108 -11.00 3.39 -12.64
C LEU A 108 -10.07 2.63 -13.59
N LEU A 109 -9.00 2.02 -13.07
CA LEU A 109 -8.06 1.19 -13.84
C LEU A 109 -8.44 -0.31 -13.85
N SER A 110 -9.49 -0.69 -13.12
CA SER A 110 -9.95 -2.08 -13.02
C SER A 110 -11.14 -2.37 -13.92
N ILE A 111 -11.25 -3.59 -14.42
CA ILE A 111 -12.23 -3.95 -15.47
C ILE A 111 -13.31 -4.89 -14.94
N ALA A 112 -12.98 -5.74 -13.94
CA ALA A 112 -13.89 -6.74 -13.40
C ALA A 112 -13.54 -7.10 -11.93
N TYR A 113 -13.23 -8.36 -11.66
CA TYR A 113 -13.01 -8.94 -10.32
C TYR A 113 -11.82 -8.37 -9.55
N GLU A 114 -10.93 -7.63 -10.20
CA GLU A 114 -9.77 -6.99 -9.60
C GLU A 114 -10.17 -6.07 -8.43
N VAL A 115 -11.32 -5.39 -8.52
CA VAL A 115 -11.83 -4.53 -7.43
C VAL A 115 -12.18 -5.36 -6.19
N LEU A 116 -12.76 -6.56 -6.37
CA LEU A 116 -13.04 -7.48 -5.25
C LEU A 116 -11.73 -7.96 -4.62
N PHE A 117 -10.73 -8.29 -5.44
CA PHE A 117 -9.40 -8.62 -4.96
C PHE A 117 -8.82 -7.50 -4.08
N TYR A 118 -8.92 -6.24 -4.52
CA TYR A 118 -8.43 -5.11 -3.73
C TYR A 118 -9.15 -4.94 -2.39
N VAL A 119 -10.48 -5.13 -2.36
CA VAL A 119 -11.27 -5.08 -1.12
C VAL A 119 -10.84 -6.18 -0.15
N VAL A 120 -10.67 -7.42 -0.64
CA VAL A 120 -10.21 -8.54 0.17
C VAL A 120 -8.79 -8.31 0.67
N LEU A 121 -7.89 -7.80 -0.18
CA LEU A 121 -6.53 -7.44 0.20
C LEU A 121 -6.55 -6.38 1.32
N CYS A 122 -7.38 -5.35 1.21
CA CYS A 122 -7.52 -4.32 2.24
C CYS A 122 -8.00 -4.92 3.58
N ALA A 123 -8.97 -5.82 3.55
CA ALA A 123 -9.46 -6.50 4.74
C ALA A 123 -8.34 -7.33 5.41
N VAL A 124 -7.59 -8.11 4.62
CA VAL A 124 -6.44 -8.89 5.11
C VAL A 124 -5.38 -8.00 5.75
N LEU A 125 -5.08 -6.84 5.16
CA LEU A 125 -4.09 -5.90 5.69
C LEU A 125 -4.54 -5.24 7.01
N VAL A 126 -5.81 -4.86 7.12
CA VAL A 126 -6.37 -4.36 8.39
C VAL A 126 -6.34 -5.46 9.45
N SER A 127 -6.75 -6.68 9.12
CA SER A 127 -6.69 -7.82 10.04
C SER A 127 -5.26 -8.11 10.48
N TRP A 128 -4.29 -8.06 9.58
CA TRP A 128 -2.88 -8.28 9.91
C TRP A 128 -2.36 -7.22 10.88
N LEU A 129 -2.65 -5.94 10.65
CA LEU A 129 -2.29 -4.85 11.56
C LEU A 129 -2.90 -5.04 12.96
N LEU A 130 -4.19 -5.42 13.03
CA LEU A 130 -4.89 -5.65 14.30
C LEU A 130 -4.34 -6.86 15.07
N LEU A 131 -4.02 -7.96 14.38
CA LEU A 131 -3.37 -9.12 14.98
C LEU A 131 -2.00 -8.75 15.55
N GLU A 132 -1.24 -7.93 14.82
CA GLU A 132 0.08 -7.51 15.25
C GLU A 132 0.04 -6.53 16.44
N ALA A 133 -1.05 -5.77 16.56
CA ALA A 133 -1.33 -4.92 17.72
C ALA A 133 -1.57 -5.70 19.02
N GLN A 134 -2.13 -6.90 18.92
CA GLN A 134 -2.35 -7.78 20.08
C GLN A 134 -1.12 -8.61 20.43
N ALA A 135 -0.15 -8.73 19.50
CA ALA A 135 1.02 -9.57 19.68
C ALA A 135 2.10 -8.91 20.56
N SER A 136 2.18 -9.35 21.82
CA SER A 136 2.97 -8.72 22.88
C SER A 136 4.49 -9.00 22.85
N SER A 137 4.97 -10.09 22.25
CA SER A 137 6.37 -10.54 22.39
C SER A 137 7.24 -10.23 21.19
N SER A 138 8.22 -9.32 21.25
CA SER A 138 9.24 -9.14 20.20
C SER A 138 10.21 -10.32 20.16
N SER A 139 9.91 -11.35 19.37
CA SER A 139 10.78 -12.50 19.12
C SER A 139 11.36 -12.48 17.70
N MET A 140 12.57 -13.01 17.52
CA MET A 140 13.18 -13.18 16.19
C MET A 140 12.26 -13.92 15.21
N TRP A 141 11.55 -14.94 15.71
CA TRP A 141 10.57 -15.68 14.91
C TRP A 141 9.45 -14.78 14.35
N ARG A 142 8.97 -13.81 15.14
CA ARG A 142 7.98 -12.85 14.65
C ARG A 142 8.55 -11.90 13.61
N GLU A 143 9.82 -11.52 13.72
CA GLU A 143 10.46 -10.69 12.68
C GLU A 143 10.51 -11.44 11.35
N ILE A 144 10.89 -12.72 11.38
CA ILE A 144 10.87 -13.61 10.21
C ILE A 144 9.44 -13.78 9.68
N GLN A 145 8.47 -14.04 10.56
CA GLN A 145 7.07 -14.20 10.17
C GLN A 145 6.51 -12.93 9.51
N ARG A 146 6.81 -11.74 10.04
CA ARG A 146 6.40 -10.46 9.43
C ARG A 146 7.00 -10.28 8.05
N ALA A 147 8.30 -10.56 7.88
CA ALA A 147 8.97 -10.49 6.58
C ALA A 147 8.37 -11.50 5.58
N PHE A 148 8.09 -12.72 6.04
CA PHE A 148 7.46 -13.76 5.22
C PHE A 148 6.03 -13.37 4.80
N VAL A 149 5.18 -12.93 5.73
CA VAL A 149 3.82 -12.48 5.44
C VAL A 149 3.83 -11.28 4.51
N PHE A 150 4.76 -10.32 4.70
CA PHE A 150 4.95 -9.22 3.78
C PHE A 150 5.26 -9.72 2.36
N LEU A 151 6.26 -10.60 2.19
CA LEU A 151 6.62 -11.14 0.88
C LEU A 151 5.49 -11.94 0.25
N LEU A 152 4.76 -12.71 1.03
CA LEU A 152 3.57 -13.43 0.58
C LEU A 152 2.52 -12.45 0.04
N LEU A 153 2.22 -11.39 0.78
CA LEU A 153 1.22 -10.38 0.38
C LEU A 153 1.67 -9.56 -0.82
N VAL A 154 2.97 -9.28 -0.97
CA VAL A 154 3.55 -8.65 -2.17
C VAL A 154 3.37 -9.56 -3.39
N ASN A 155 3.65 -10.87 -3.27
CA ASN A 155 3.41 -11.81 -4.36
C ASN A 155 1.91 -11.93 -4.70
N ILE A 156 1.04 -12.02 -3.69
CA ILE A 156 -0.43 -12.02 -3.88
C ILE A 156 -0.88 -10.73 -4.57
N ALA A 157 -0.34 -9.56 -4.18
CA ALA A 157 -0.61 -8.27 -4.83
C ALA A 157 -0.20 -8.27 -6.30
N PHE A 158 0.97 -8.82 -6.64
CA PHE A 158 1.43 -8.90 -8.02
C PHE A 158 0.51 -9.76 -8.88
N PHE A 159 0.29 -11.02 -8.48
CA PHE A 159 -0.50 -11.97 -9.26
C PHE A 159 -2.01 -11.68 -9.24
N GLY A 160 -2.51 -11.05 -8.17
CA GLY A 160 -3.93 -10.71 -7.99
C GLY A 160 -4.41 -9.51 -8.81
N THR A 161 -3.50 -8.66 -9.32
CA THR A 161 -3.84 -7.51 -10.17
C THR A 161 -4.31 -7.87 -11.58
N GLY A 162 -4.40 -9.17 -11.90
CA GLY A 162 -4.94 -9.69 -13.15
C GLY A 162 -3.95 -9.62 -14.31
N ASN A 163 -3.85 -10.70 -15.09
CA ASN A 163 -3.17 -10.79 -16.39
C ASN A 163 -1.69 -10.34 -16.51
N VAL A 164 -1.01 -9.91 -15.45
CA VAL A 164 0.42 -9.51 -15.52
C VAL A 164 1.34 -10.69 -15.84
N ALA A 165 1.01 -11.89 -15.34
CA ALA A 165 1.79 -13.11 -15.61
C ALA A 165 1.73 -13.57 -17.08
N SER A 166 0.74 -13.10 -17.84
CA SER A 166 0.59 -13.37 -19.27
C SER A 166 0.57 -12.02 -19.99
N MET A 167 1.74 -11.54 -20.42
CA MET A 167 1.88 -10.31 -21.20
C MET A 167 0.89 -10.23 -22.38
N SER A 168 0.45 -11.38 -22.91
CA SER A 168 -0.53 -11.51 -23.99
C SER A 168 -2.00 -11.28 -23.59
N SER A 169 -2.36 -11.30 -22.30
CA SER A 169 -3.74 -11.07 -21.84
C SER A 169 -3.91 -9.73 -21.12
N PHE A 170 -2.87 -8.91 -21.07
CA PHE A 170 -2.92 -7.65 -20.35
C PHE A 170 -3.83 -6.65 -21.08
N GLU A 171 -5.00 -6.39 -20.51
CA GLU A 171 -6.02 -5.58 -21.16
C GLU A 171 -5.74 -4.08 -21.03
N ILE A 172 -5.52 -3.45 -22.19
CA ILE A 172 -5.34 -2.00 -22.33
C ILE A 172 -6.68 -1.25 -22.27
N SER A 173 -7.81 -1.98 -22.31
CA SER A 173 -9.18 -1.45 -22.37
C SER A 173 -9.48 -0.44 -21.24
N SER A 174 -8.97 -0.69 -20.02
CA SER A 174 -9.09 0.21 -18.87
C SER A 174 -8.47 1.60 -19.11
N THR A 175 -7.41 1.70 -19.91
CA THR A 175 -6.69 2.97 -20.14
C THR A 175 -7.47 3.95 -21.02
N TYR A 176 -8.41 3.45 -21.84
CA TYR A 176 -9.25 4.29 -22.69
C TYR A 176 -10.21 5.20 -21.90
N ARG A 177 -10.40 4.91 -20.60
CA ARG A 177 -11.14 5.78 -19.68
C ARG A 177 -10.39 7.08 -19.35
N PHE A 178 -9.07 7.09 -19.53
CA PHE A 178 -8.20 8.23 -19.25
C PHE A 178 -7.67 8.87 -20.52
N VAL A 179 -7.36 8.06 -21.53
CA VAL A 179 -6.69 8.50 -22.75
C VAL A 179 -7.41 7.92 -23.96
N THR A 180 -8.06 8.78 -24.75
CA THR A 180 -8.89 8.36 -25.90
C THR A 180 -8.13 8.23 -27.21
N VAL A 181 -6.91 8.75 -27.26
CA VAL A 181 -6.00 8.67 -28.42
C VAL A 181 -4.82 7.79 -28.03
N PHE A 182 -4.43 6.85 -28.89
CA PHE A 182 -3.32 5.95 -28.59
C PHE A 182 -2.05 6.71 -28.18
N ALA A 183 -1.63 6.51 -26.93
CA ALA A 183 -0.45 7.13 -26.35
C ALA A 183 0.30 6.06 -25.53
N PRO A 184 1.23 5.31 -26.16
CA PRO A 184 1.78 4.08 -25.60
C PRO A 184 2.49 4.31 -24.26
N PHE A 185 3.20 5.43 -24.11
CA PHE A 185 3.89 5.77 -22.88
C PHE A 185 2.93 6.12 -21.73
N THR A 186 1.89 6.92 -22.01
CA THR A 186 0.91 7.30 -20.98
C THR A 186 0.04 6.12 -20.58
N MET A 187 -0.41 5.32 -21.55
CA MET A 187 -1.15 4.09 -21.29
C MET A 187 -0.29 3.11 -20.48
N GLY A 188 0.96 2.89 -20.87
CA GLY A 188 1.91 2.07 -20.12
C GLY A 188 2.11 2.57 -18.68
N ALA A 189 2.26 3.88 -18.47
CA ALA A 189 2.40 4.48 -17.15
C ALA A 189 1.16 4.27 -16.25
N LEU A 190 -0.06 4.37 -16.81
CA LEU A 190 -1.30 4.08 -16.08
C LEU A 190 -1.37 2.61 -15.65
N LEU A 191 -0.92 1.70 -16.51
CA LEU A 191 -0.91 0.27 -16.23
C LEU A 191 0.13 -0.11 -15.19
N VAL A 192 1.32 0.49 -15.25
CA VAL A 192 2.31 0.39 -14.17
C VAL A 192 1.71 0.95 -12.88
N GLY A 193 1.09 2.13 -12.93
CA GLY A 193 0.39 2.74 -11.80
C GLY A 193 -0.65 1.80 -11.16
N LYS A 194 -1.47 1.12 -11.96
CA LYS A 194 -2.43 0.10 -11.49
C LYS A 194 -1.75 -1.00 -10.67
N ILE A 195 -0.64 -1.53 -11.17
CA ILE A 195 0.14 -2.59 -10.52
C ILE A 195 0.76 -2.07 -9.21
N LEU A 196 1.19 -0.80 -9.17
CA LEU A 196 1.82 -0.20 -7.99
C LEU A 196 0.88 0.00 -6.80
N ILE A 197 -0.41 0.22 -7.04
CA ILE A 197 -1.37 0.54 -5.97
C ILE A 197 -1.40 -0.52 -4.85
N PRO A 198 -1.66 -1.81 -5.10
CA PRO A 198 -1.72 -2.80 -4.02
C PRO A 198 -0.36 -2.97 -3.32
N PHE A 199 0.76 -2.86 -4.05
CA PHE A 199 2.09 -2.85 -3.44
C PHE A 199 2.29 -1.71 -2.45
N MET A 200 1.82 -0.51 -2.80
CA MET A 200 1.90 0.66 -1.92
C MET A 200 1.12 0.45 -0.63
N VAL A 201 -0.09 -0.12 -0.69
CA VAL A 201 -0.90 -0.38 0.51
C VAL A 201 -0.27 -1.46 1.40
N VAL A 202 0.28 -2.53 0.81
CA VAL A 202 1.01 -3.57 1.54
C VAL A 202 2.25 -2.99 2.23
N ALA A 203 3.05 -2.19 1.52
CA ALA A 203 4.24 -1.53 2.06
C ALA A 203 3.90 -0.54 3.19
N CYS A 204 2.82 0.24 3.05
CA CYS A 204 2.35 1.13 4.12
C CYS A 204 1.92 0.35 5.37
N THR A 205 1.25 -0.80 5.19
CA THR A 205 0.82 -1.66 6.30
C THR A 205 2.02 -2.19 7.08
N LEU A 206 3.04 -2.71 6.38
CA LEU A 206 4.28 -3.16 7.03
C LEU A 206 4.94 -2.00 7.79
N HIS A 207 5.03 -0.81 7.19
CA HIS A 207 5.62 0.34 7.87
C HIS A 207 4.88 0.73 9.16
N LEU A 208 3.55 0.67 9.16
CA LEU A 208 2.72 0.89 10.35
C LEU A 208 2.94 -0.21 11.41
N ILE A 209 3.04 -1.47 10.99
CA ILE A 209 3.37 -2.60 11.87
C ILE A 209 4.74 -2.42 12.53
N LEU A 210 5.72 -1.87 11.82
CA LEU A 210 7.05 -1.60 12.36
C LEU A 210 7.08 -0.41 13.33
N LEU A 211 6.08 0.48 13.27
CA LEU A 211 5.91 1.61 14.18
C LEU A 211 5.09 1.28 15.44
N LEU A 212 4.46 0.09 15.48
CA LEU A 212 3.73 -0.35 16.66
C LEU A 212 4.68 -0.44 17.87
N PRO A 213 4.34 0.18 19.02
CA PRO A 213 5.04 -0.07 20.26
C PRO A 213 4.90 -1.56 20.60
N SER A 214 6.01 -2.26 20.81
CA SER A 214 5.93 -3.60 21.42
C SER A 214 5.36 -3.42 22.83
N ALA A 215 4.25 -4.09 23.12
CA ALA A 215 3.47 -3.94 24.36
C ALA A 215 4.23 -4.34 25.66
N SER A 216 5.53 -4.60 25.57
CA SER A 216 6.44 -4.90 26.69
C SER A 216 7.20 -3.66 27.21
N SER A 217 6.60 -2.46 27.10
CA SER A 217 7.19 -1.22 27.61
C SER A 217 7.10 -1.04 29.14
N SER A 218 6.83 -2.09 29.92
CA SER A 218 6.76 -1.98 31.39
C SER A 218 8.06 -2.29 32.13
N ALA A 219 9.13 -2.76 31.47
CA ALA A 219 10.40 -3.03 32.18
C ALA A 219 11.69 -2.70 31.41
N ASP A 220 11.63 -2.41 30.11
CA ASP A 220 12.84 -2.35 29.28
C ASP A 220 12.81 -1.14 28.32
N ALA A 221 12.60 0.06 28.87
CA ALA A 221 12.60 1.35 28.15
C ALA A 221 13.95 1.72 27.48
N LYS A 222 14.89 0.78 27.39
CA LYS A 222 16.26 0.96 26.92
C LYS A 222 16.66 0.01 25.79
N LYS A 223 15.74 -0.78 25.23
CA LYS A 223 16.03 -1.52 23.99
C LYS A 223 15.82 -0.59 22.79
N PRO A 224 16.86 -0.29 21.99
CA PRO A 224 16.70 0.52 20.79
C PRO A 224 15.72 -0.19 19.88
N ARG A 225 14.68 0.53 19.41
CA ARG A 225 13.84 0.08 18.31
C ARG A 225 14.78 -0.41 17.21
N LEU A 226 14.63 -1.67 16.77
CA LEU A 226 15.51 -2.22 15.75
C LEU A 226 15.46 -1.26 14.54
N PRO A 227 16.62 -0.82 14.02
CA PRO A 227 16.64 0.11 12.90
C PRO A 227 15.86 -0.49 11.74
N ALA A 228 15.04 0.31 11.05
CA ALA A 228 14.23 -0.12 9.90
C ALA A 228 15.06 -0.90 8.85
N THR A 229 16.35 -0.60 8.79
CA THR A 229 17.39 -1.31 8.03
C THR A 229 17.42 -2.82 8.29
N ARG A 230 17.18 -3.31 9.52
CA ARG A 230 17.20 -4.75 9.81
C ARG A 230 16.04 -5.50 9.16
N TYR A 231 14.82 -4.95 9.25
CA TYR A 231 13.66 -5.53 8.57
C TYR A 231 13.82 -5.48 7.06
N PHE A 232 14.38 -4.38 6.54
CA PHE A 232 14.73 -4.25 5.13
C PHE A 232 15.70 -5.36 4.68
N LEU A 233 16.81 -5.55 5.39
CA LEU A 233 17.79 -6.60 5.08
C LEU A 233 17.20 -8.00 5.17
N LEU A 234 16.33 -8.26 6.15
CA LEU A 234 15.65 -9.54 6.31
C LEU A 234 14.70 -9.83 5.13
N VAL A 235 13.91 -8.84 4.72
CA VAL A 235 13.02 -8.94 3.55
C VAL A 235 13.82 -9.19 2.28
N VAL A 236 14.94 -8.48 2.07
CA VAL A 236 15.83 -8.71 0.92
C VAL A 236 16.39 -10.13 0.94
N ALA A 237 16.96 -10.56 2.06
CA ALA A 237 17.54 -11.90 2.20
C ALA A 237 16.52 -13.03 1.94
N MET A 238 15.30 -12.90 2.48
CA MET A 238 14.23 -13.87 2.23
C MET A 238 13.76 -13.86 0.77
N SER A 239 13.82 -12.71 0.11
CA SER A 239 13.49 -12.61 -1.32
C SER A 239 14.56 -13.23 -2.21
N ASP A 240 15.83 -13.10 -1.85
CA ASP A 240 16.94 -13.76 -2.56
C ASP A 240 16.78 -15.30 -2.51
N VAL A 241 16.35 -15.84 -1.37
CA VAL A 241 16.02 -17.27 -1.25
C VAL A 241 14.90 -17.67 -2.23
N LEU A 242 13.87 -16.83 -2.37
CA LEU A 242 12.79 -17.05 -3.36
C LEU A 242 13.32 -16.98 -4.79
N ALA A 243 14.22 -16.04 -5.12
CA ALA A 243 14.83 -15.97 -6.44
C ALA A 243 15.70 -17.19 -6.77
N LEU A 244 16.49 -17.68 -5.81
CA LEU A 244 17.27 -18.90 -5.98
C LEU A 244 16.38 -20.12 -6.23
N HIS A 245 15.24 -20.22 -5.53
CA HIS A 245 14.28 -21.28 -5.78
C HIS A 245 13.79 -21.26 -7.24
N PHE A 246 13.41 -20.09 -7.76
CA PHE A 246 12.99 -19.95 -9.15
C PHE A 246 14.12 -20.13 -10.16
N LEU A 247 15.37 -19.80 -9.80
CA LEU A 247 16.54 -20.08 -10.62
C LEU A 247 16.69 -21.58 -10.88
N PHE A 248 16.54 -22.40 -9.83
CA PHE A 248 16.61 -23.86 -9.96
C PHE A 248 15.38 -24.49 -10.63
N LEU A 249 14.28 -23.74 -10.77
CA LEU A 249 13.08 -24.13 -11.51
C LEU A 249 13.12 -23.73 -13.00
N VAL A 250 14.15 -23.01 -13.44
CA VAL A 250 14.32 -22.66 -14.85
C VAL A 250 14.51 -23.95 -15.65
N LYS A 251 13.64 -24.15 -16.65
CA LYS A 251 13.65 -25.33 -17.50
C LYS A 251 14.40 -25.03 -18.80
N ASN A 252 15.31 -25.92 -19.17
CA ASN A 252 16.02 -25.88 -20.46
C ASN A 252 15.42 -26.83 -21.50
N GLU A 253 14.40 -27.59 -21.11
CA GLU A 253 13.75 -28.62 -21.94
C GLU A 253 12.22 -28.45 -21.87
N GLY A 254 11.52 -28.95 -22.90
CA GLY A 254 10.07 -28.84 -23.03
C GLY A 254 9.65 -27.88 -24.14
N SER A 255 8.40 -27.40 -24.08
CA SER A 255 7.88 -26.47 -25.09
C SER A 255 8.51 -25.08 -24.96
N TRP A 256 8.66 -24.34 -26.08
CA TRP A 256 9.14 -22.95 -26.07
C TRP A 256 8.37 -22.05 -25.10
N LYS A 257 7.05 -22.27 -24.97
CA LYS A 257 6.19 -21.55 -24.04
C LYS A 257 6.55 -21.85 -22.58
N GLU A 258 6.83 -23.10 -22.26
CA GLU A 258 7.18 -23.53 -20.91
C GLU A 258 8.54 -23.01 -20.48
N ILE A 259 9.53 -23.10 -21.37
CA ILE A 259 10.86 -22.50 -21.18
C ILE A 259 10.70 -21.00 -20.94
N GLY A 260 9.97 -20.30 -21.82
CA GLY A 260 9.71 -18.86 -21.68
C GLY A 260 8.99 -18.49 -20.38
N ASN A 261 8.02 -19.29 -19.94
CA ASN A 261 7.31 -19.05 -18.68
C ASN A 261 8.23 -19.23 -17.47
N SER A 262 9.09 -20.26 -17.46
CA SER A 262 10.05 -20.47 -16.37
C SER A 262 11.04 -19.31 -16.24
N ILE A 263 11.55 -18.80 -17.38
CA ILE A 263 12.45 -17.63 -17.43
C ILE A 263 11.71 -16.37 -16.98
N SER A 264 10.47 -16.18 -17.43
CA SER A 264 9.66 -15.02 -17.06
C SER A 264 9.38 -14.97 -15.57
N MET A 265 9.03 -16.11 -14.95
CA MET A 265 8.81 -16.19 -13.50
C MET A 265 10.08 -15.84 -12.71
N PHE A 266 11.23 -16.36 -13.13
CA PHE A 266 12.51 -15.99 -12.53
C PHE A 266 12.81 -14.48 -12.69
N GLY A 267 12.62 -13.92 -13.88
CA GLY A 267 12.81 -12.49 -14.15
C GLY A 267 11.87 -11.60 -13.33
N ILE A 268 10.60 -11.98 -13.20
CA ILE A 268 9.59 -11.26 -12.41
C ILE A 268 10.00 -11.18 -10.94
N VAL A 269 10.42 -12.30 -10.35
CA VAL A 269 10.83 -12.33 -8.93
C VAL A 269 12.07 -11.45 -8.71
N ASN A 270 13.06 -11.49 -9.60
CA ASN A 270 14.22 -10.60 -9.52
C ASN A 270 13.86 -9.12 -9.66
N ALA A 271 12.97 -8.78 -10.60
CA ALA A 271 12.50 -7.41 -10.76
C ALA A 271 11.75 -6.92 -9.49
N GLN A 272 10.95 -7.79 -8.88
CA GLN A 272 10.24 -7.50 -7.64
C GLN A 272 11.21 -7.23 -6.47
N ILE A 273 12.32 -7.97 -6.38
CA ILE A 273 13.36 -7.77 -5.34
C ILE A 273 13.94 -6.36 -5.41
N VAL A 274 14.32 -5.91 -6.60
CA VAL A 274 14.87 -4.55 -6.81
C VAL A 274 13.81 -3.48 -6.51
N PHE A 275 12.54 -3.80 -6.71
CA PHE A 275 11.44 -2.86 -6.57
C PHE A 275 10.97 -2.67 -5.10
N ILE A 276 11.08 -3.69 -4.24
CA ILE A 276 10.70 -3.64 -2.82
C ILE A 276 11.39 -2.49 -2.04
N PRO A 277 12.71 -2.24 -2.16
CA PRO A 277 13.36 -1.09 -1.53
C PRO A 277 12.74 0.26 -1.91
N LEU A 278 12.42 0.44 -3.19
CA LEU A 278 11.81 1.66 -3.69
C LEU A 278 10.39 1.84 -3.12
N LEU A 279 9.60 0.76 -3.08
CA LEU A 279 8.29 0.76 -2.42
C LEU A 279 8.39 1.16 -0.95
N PHE A 280 9.41 0.67 -0.24
CA PHE A 280 9.61 0.98 1.17
C PHE A 280 9.93 2.46 1.40
N LEU A 281 10.75 3.04 0.51
CA LEU A 281 11.05 4.48 0.51
C LEU A 281 9.79 5.32 0.26
N LEU A 282 8.99 4.93 -0.74
CA LEU A 282 7.74 5.63 -1.08
C LEU A 282 6.70 5.51 0.04
N ALA A 283 6.54 4.33 0.64
CA ALA A 283 5.62 4.10 1.74
C ALA A 283 5.96 4.96 2.98
N ARG A 284 7.25 5.23 3.23
CA ARG A 284 7.68 6.16 4.29
C ARG A 284 7.04 7.54 4.14
N ALA A 285 6.79 8.01 2.92
CA ALA A 285 6.14 9.31 2.70
C ALA A 285 4.69 9.35 3.24
N PHE A 286 3.98 8.23 3.24
CA PHE A 286 2.60 8.13 3.71
C PHE A 286 2.47 7.93 5.23
N VAL A 287 3.56 7.58 5.90
CA VAL A 287 3.57 7.24 7.34
C VAL A 287 4.53 8.14 8.14
N ARG A 288 5.20 9.09 7.47
CA ARG A 288 6.25 9.93 8.05
C ARG A 288 5.81 10.71 9.29
N ASP A 289 4.57 11.17 9.34
CA ASP A 289 4.01 11.97 10.43
C ASP A 289 3.84 11.17 11.74
N LEU A 290 3.78 9.85 11.64
CA LEU A 290 3.60 8.94 12.78
C LEU A 290 4.93 8.40 13.31
N SER A 291 6.03 8.59 12.58
CA SER A 291 7.36 8.18 13.03
C SER A 291 7.80 9.08 14.18
N PRO A 292 8.10 8.54 15.38
CA PRO A 292 8.62 9.34 16.48
C PRO A 292 9.92 10.01 16.02
N ALA A 293 10.09 11.28 16.37
CA ALA A 293 11.20 12.13 15.93
C ALA A 293 12.55 11.70 16.56
N THR A 294 13.01 10.47 16.33
CA THR A 294 14.22 9.94 16.97
C THR A 294 15.46 9.94 16.07
N GLU A 295 15.40 10.51 14.86
CA GLU A 295 16.57 10.59 13.96
C GLU A 295 17.10 12.02 13.72
N TYR A 296 16.38 13.07 14.11
CA TYR A 296 16.81 14.44 13.83
C TYR A 296 17.59 15.07 14.99
N GLU A 297 17.23 14.80 16.25
CA GLU A 297 17.92 15.36 17.42
C GLU A 297 19.29 14.73 17.67
N GLU A 298 19.47 13.43 17.37
CA GLU A 298 20.77 12.76 17.52
C GLU A 298 21.82 13.30 16.54
N SER A 299 21.38 13.77 15.36
CA SER A 299 22.26 14.40 14.36
C SER A 299 22.66 15.84 14.72
N LEU A 300 21.81 16.54 15.49
CA LEU A 300 22.06 17.90 15.97
C LEU A 300 22.92 17.90 17.24
N HIS A 301 22.69 16.94 18.15
CA HIS A 301 23.52 16.78 19.35
C HIS A 301 24.95 16.32 19.02
N LYS A 302 25.14 15.48 17.98
CA LYS A 302 26.48 15.11 17.49
C LYS A 302 27.20 16.21 16.69
N LYS A 303 26.52 17.29 16.31
CA LYS A 303 27.14 18.45 15.64
C LYS A 303 27.51 19.58 16.62
N HIS A 304 27.09 19.49 17.87
CA HIS A 304 27.34 20.50 18.91
C HIS A 304 28.10 19.96 20.13
N GLN A 305 28.65 18.75 20.03
CA GLN A 305 29.74 18.21 20.85
C GLN A 305 30.94 17.96 19.97
#